data_AF-A0A7S3QY50-F1
#
_entry.id   AF-A0A7S3QY50-F1
#
_cell.length_a   1.000
_cell.length_b   1.000
_cell.length_c   1.000
_cell.angle_alpha   90.00
_cell.angle_beta   90.00
_cell.angle_gamma   90.00
#
_symmetry.space_group_name_H-M   'P 1'
#
loop_
_entity.id
_entity.type
_entity.pdbx_description
1 polymer ?
#
loop_
_entity_poly.entity_id
_entity_poly.type
_entity_poly.pdbx_seq_one_letter_code
_entity_poly.pdbx_strand_id
1 'polypeptide(L)'
;MCSRAVGQQAPLLISLVLSLSIATSHAAFGDQEVLQKIASRPSKCGSLCQTHGTCNEELGRCDCPIHKGGPNCEQALTGAELESRCSSLGYGFRYASNVASCMRGPSFCLNRCNDRGSCDRGFCKCMPGHYGIDCSLSLDDQGQPQILQGTGYTTRSKRPWIYVYDLPPEFTIWIYFMRQVDRPTFFFFLQRLLGSGSLTADPKKADFFFIPHYMRHPEDIAVKLVKVLNYINGTWPYYQHGRKGSHVVLHTGDWGKMEAPPWFKKLDGIRNNLTWLTHWGIYDNSGKKHWAVAHTPGQDVVVPVITPMNRLPVFGHEKSPLHPAAQNVPPKDKIFFHAGRICGEFRPPNTSRPWPYNCVDAMRYSGGIRQKVHSFHHNRTGYHISNHIPKYAVHLRTSKWCLSTQGGGHGNRQVIGTLAGCNPVSIGAHQKM
;
A
#
# COMPACT_ATOMS: atom_id res chain seq x y z
N MET A 1 -28.10 11.70 69.16
CA MET A 1 -27.04 12.25 70.06
C MET A 1 -25.71 12.03 69.34
N CYS A 2 -24.90 13.01 68.91
CA CYS A 2 -24.93 14.50 68.91
C CYS A 2 -24.39 14.97 67.53
N SER A 3 -24.77 16.07 66.85
CA SER A 3 -24.55 17.52 67.16
C SER A 3 -23.13 17.82 67.66
N ARG A 4 -22.33 18.83 67.25
CA ARG A 4 -22.36 20.03 66.36
C ARG A 4 -20.88 20.53 66.27
N ALA A 5 -20.39 21.50 65.48
CA ALA A 5 -20.91 22.47 64.49
C ALA A 5 -19.81 22.72 63.40
N VAL A 6 -20.15 23.20 62.18
CA VAL A 6 -19.97 24.58 61.67
C VAL A 6 -18.62 25.26 61.90
N GLY A 7 -17.92 25.59 60.80
CA GLY A 7 -16.83 26.57 60.73
C GLY A 7 -16.70 27.10 59.29
N GLN A 8 -17.07 28.36 59.05
CA GLN A 8 -16.99 29.00 57.74
C GLN A 8 -15.57 29.50 57.46
N GLN A 9 -15.09 29.36 56.22
CA GLN A 9 -14.15 30.31 55.63
C GLN A 9 -14.26 30.24 54.09
N ALA A 10 -14.57 31.38 53.47
CA ALA A 10 -14.54 31.54 52.03
C ALA A 10 -13.15 32.00 51.58
N PRO A 11 -12.76 31.71 50.33
CA PRO A 11 -11.92 32.62 49.59
C PRO A 11 -12.55 33.09 48.27
N LEU A 12 -12.12 34.30 47.91
CA LEU A 12 -12.55 35.16 46.81
C LEU A 12 -12.77 34.50 45.45
N LEU A 13 -13.76 35.04 44.74
CA LEU A 13 -13.80 35.07 43.28
C LEU A 13 -12.48 35.63 42.70
N ILE A 14 -11.81 34.83 41.86
CA ILE A 14 -11.04 35.35 40.74
C ILE A 14 -11.58 34.67 39.49
N SER A 15 -12.55 35.31 38.85
CA SER A 15 -13.00 34.95 37.51
C SER A 15 -11.88 35.28 36.53
N LEU A 16 -10.98 34.31 36.29
CA LEU A 16 -10.04 34.39 35.20
C LEU A 16 -10.79 34.19 33.89
N VAL A 17 -11.41 35.27 33.40
CA VAL A 17 -11.92 35.33 32.03
C VAL A 17 -10.71 35.26 31.12
N LEU A 18 -10.33 34.05 30.72
CA LEU A 18 -9.54 33.87 29.51
C LEU A 18 -10.41 34.34 28.35
N SER A 19 -10.30 35.63 28.05
CA SER A 19 -10.52 36.15 26.71
C SER A 19 -9.56 35.40 25.79
N LEU A 20 -10.03 34.27 25.26
CA LEU A 20 -9.44 33.61 24.11
C LEU A 20 -9.62 34.60 22.95
N SER A 21 -8.67 35.53 22.84
CA SER A 21 -8.45 36.25 21.60
C SER A 21 -8.26 35.18 20.55
N ILE A 22 -9.25 35.02 19.68
CA ILE A 22 -9.14 34.22 18.49
C ILE A 22 -8.00 34.85 17.70
N ALA A 23 -6.81 34.30 17.84
CA ALA A 23 -5.72 34.54 16.93
C ALA A 23 -6.19 33.98 15.59
N THR A 24 -6.86 34.83 14.82
CA THR A 24 -7.15 34.61 13.42
C THR A 24 -5.82 34.38 12.76
N SER A 25 -5.52 33.10 12.52
CA SER A 25 -4.32 32.66 11.84
C SER A 25 -4.20 33.47 10.55
N HIS A 26 -3.15 34.28 10.45
CA HIS A 26 -2.83 35.07 9.26
C HIS A 26 -2.31 34.15 8.14
N ALA A 27 -3.09 33.12 7.81
CA ALA A 27 -2.92 32.33 6.62
C ALA A 27 -3.51 33.10 5.44
N ALA A 28 -2.72 33.19 4.37
CA ALA A 28 -3.27 33.12 3.01
C ALA A 28 -4.08 34.31 2.46
N PHE A 29 -3.66 35.57 2.66
CA PHE A 29 -4.02 36.62 1.68
C PHE A 29 -3.32 36.42 0.32
N GLY A 30 -2.10 35.84 0.31
CA GLY A 30 -1.38 35.52 -0.93
C GLY A 30 -1.91 34.29 -1.68
N ASP A 31 -2.44 33.29 -0.97
CA ASP A 31 -2.79 32.01 -1.62
C ASP A 31 -4.07 32.11 -2.45
N GLN A 32 -5.04 32.96 -2.06
CA GLN A 32 -6.27 33.16 -2.85
C GLN A 32 -5.99 33.80 -4.22
N GLU A 33 -5.08 34.78 -4.29
CA GLU A 33 -4.68 35.38 -5.57
C GLU A 33 -4.01 34.35 -6.49
N VAL A 34 -3.11 33.53 -5.94
CA VAL A 34 -2.45 32.45 -6.70
C VAL A 34 -3.46 31.41 -7.18
N LEU A 35 -4.42 30.99 -6.36
CA LEU A 35 -5.47 30.04 -6.73
C LEU A 35 -6.41 30.60 -7.80
N GLN A 36 -6.81 31.88 -7.68
CA GLN A 36 -7.60 32.55 -8.72
C GLN A 36 -6.82 32.63 -10.04
N LYS A 37 -5.53 32.99 -9.99
CA LYS A 37 -4.65 33.04 -11.17
C LYS A 37 -4.53 31.67 -11.85
N ILE A 38 -4.37 30.59 -11.07
CA ILE A 38 -4.34 29.21 -11.58
C ILE A 38 -5.66 28.87 -12.27
N ALA A 39 -6.79 29.13 -11.63
CA ALA A 39 -8.12 28.81 -12.15
C ALA A 39 -8.52 29.66 -13.37
N SER A 40 -7.96 30.87 -13.55
CA SER A 40 -8.23 31.73 -14.70
C SER A 40 -7.42 31.38 -15.96
N ARG A 41 -6.45 30.46 -15.88
CA ARG A 41 -5.65 30.08 -17.06
C ARG A 41 -6.52 29.29 -18.06
N PRO A 42 -6.30 29.46 -19.37
CA PRO A 42 -6.95 28.62 -20.38
C PRO A 42 -6.61 27.14 -20.15
N SER A 43 -7.64 26.31 -19.97
CA SER A 43 -7.49 24.85 -19.89
C SER A 43 -7.04 24.30 -21.25
N LYS A 44 -6.18 23.26 -21.24
CA LYS A 44 -5.81 22.53 -22.46
C LYS A 44 -6.85 21.47 -22.87
N CYS A 45 -7.83 21.17 -22.03
CA CYS A 45 -8.90 20.21 -22.32
C CYS A 45 -10.16 20.89 -22.84
N GLY A 46 -11.10 20.12 -23.38
CA GLY A 46 -12.43 20.63 -23.72
C GLY A 46 -13.18 21.10 -22.47
N SER A 47 -14.05 22.10 -22.64
CA SER A 47 -14.73 22.81 -21.54
C SER A 47 -15.58 21.93 -20.62
N LEU A 48 -16.04 20.77 -21.09
CA LEU A 48 -16.79 19.80 -20.29
C LEU A 48 -15.90 18.94 -19.39
N CYS A 49 -14.57 18.92 -19.61
CA CYS A 49 -13.66 18.04 -18.87
C CYS A 49 -13.68 18.34 -17.37
N GLN A 50 -13.44 19.59 -16.96
CA GLN A 50 -13.55 20.00 -15.55
C GLN A 50 -14.96 19.80 -14.94
N THR A 51 -16.01 19.64 -15.76
CA THR A 51 -17.37 19.36 -15.28
C THR A 51 -17.52 17.90 -14.83
N HIS A 52 -16.82 16.95 -15.44
CA HIS A 52 -17.02 15.51 -15.19
C HIS A 52 -15.76 14.71 -14.80
N GLY A 53 -14.57 15.27 -14.96
CA GLY A 53 -13.28 14.66 -14.65
C GLY A 53 -12.26 15.72 -14.23
N THR A 54 -10.98 15.44 -14.49
CA THR A 54 -9.83 16.31 -14.22
C THR A 54 -9.08 16.54 -15.53
N CYS A 55 -8.80 17.79 -15.92
CA CYS A 55 -7.87 18.01 -17.01
C CYS A 55 -6.43 17.85 -16.50
N ASN A 56 -5.64 16.98 -17.11
CA ASN A 56 -4.20 17.07 -17.02
C ASN A 56 -3.76 18.25 -17.93
N GLU A 57 -3.53 19.40 -17.31
CA GLU A 57 -3.18 20.66 -18.00
C GLU A 57 -1.80 20.60 -18.68
N GLU A 58 -0.93 19.66 -18.31
CA GLU A 58 0.36 19.46 -18.97
C GLU A 58 0.18 18.84 -20.35
N LEU A 59 -0.63 17.77 -20.43
CA LEU A 59 -0.82 16.91 -21.60
C LEU A 59 -2.09 17.22 -22.42
N GLY A 60 -3.03 18.02 -21.90
CA GLY A 60 -4.37 18.20 -22.50
C GLY A 60 -5.25 16.94 -22.43
N ARG A 61 -4.95 16.02 -21.50
CA ARG A 61 -5.65 14.74 -21.35
C ARG A 61 -6.78 14.89 -20.33
N CYS A 62 -8.01 14.54 -20.69
CA CYS A 62 -9.10 14.49 -19.72
C CYS A 62 -9.12 13.15 -18.96
N ASP A 63 -8.94 13.19 -17.65
CA ASP A 63 -8.94 12.03 -16.77
C ASP A 63 -10.33 11.80 -16.16
N CYS A 64 -10.88 10.61 -16.40
CA CYS A 64 -12.23 10.27 -15.98
C CYS A 64 -12.28 9.46 -14.67
N PRO A 65 -13.28 9.72 -13.80
CA PRO A 65 -13.63 8.76 -12.76
C PRO A 65 -14.13 7.45 -13.41
N ILE A 66 -14.02 6.34 -12.69
CA ILE A 66 -14.24 4.97 -13.21
C ILE A 66 -15.57 4.78 -13.97
N HIS A 67 -16.61 5.51 -13.58
CA HIS A 67 -17.97 5.42 -14.10
C HIS A 67 -18.29 6.40 -15.26
N LYS A 68 -17.28 7.10 -15.79
CA LYS A 68 -17.40 8.07 -16.87
C LYS A 68 -16.52 7.71 -18.08
N GLY A 69 -16.92 8.14 -19.26
CA GLY A 69 -16.20 7.99 -20.52
C GLY A 69 -16.48 9.15 -21.48
N GLY A 70 -15.99 9.04 -22.71
CA GLY A 70 -15.95 10.15 -23.67
C GLY A 70 -14.73 11.05 -23.49
N PRO A 71 -14.43 11.93 -24.46
CA PRO A 71 -13.23 12.78 -24.47
C PRO A 71 -13.23 13.85 -23.35
N ASN A 72 -14.39 14.14 -22.74
CA ASN A 72 -14.54 15.08 -21.65
C ASN A 72 -15.20 14.44 -20.40
N CYS A 73 -15.22 13.11 -20.32
CA CYS A 73 -15.89 12.35 -19.25
C CYS A 73 -17.42 12.58 -19.16
N GLU A 74 -18.03 13.09 -20.23
CA GLU A 74 -19.46 13.42 -20.30
C GLU A 74 -20.34 12.16 -20.25
N GLN A 75 -19.96 11.09 -20.96
CA GLN A 75 -20.72 9.84 -21.04
C GLN A 75 -20.77 9.14 -19.68
N ALA A 76 -21.98 8.94 -19.14
CA ALA A 76 -22.18 8.06 -17.99
C ALA A 76 -22.14 6.59 -18.44
N LEU A 77 -21.22 5.81 -17.88
CA LEU A 77 -21.11 4.39 -18.21
C LEU A 77 -22.08 3.58 -17.35
N THR A 78 -22.87 2.74 -18.00
CA THR A 78 -23.90 1.90 -17.35
C THR A 78 -23.93 0.51 -17.98
N GLY A 79 -24.62 -0.44 -17.34
CA GLY A 79 -24.79 -1.81 -17.84
C GLY A 79 -23.47 -2.45 -18.29
N ALA A 80 -23.47 -3.02 -19.49
CA ALA A 80 -22.37 -3.78 -20.07
C ALA A 80 -21.04 -3.00 -20.18
N GLU A 81 -21.06 -1.68 -20.41
CA GLU A 81 -19.83 -0.88 -20.50
C GLU A 81 -19.12 -0.80 -19.14
N LEU A 82 -19.90 -0.54 -18.09
CA LEU A 82 -19.39 -0.45 -16.72
C LEU A 82 -19.02 -1.84 -16.19
N GLU A 83 -19.79 -2.88 -16.50
CA GLU A 83 -19.47 -4.28 -16.20
C GLU A 83 -18.15 -4.69 -16.83
N SER A 84 -17.95 -4.41 -18.13
CA SER A 84 -16.71 -4.69 -18.86
C SER A 84 -15.50 -4.00 -18.23
N ARG A 85 -15.62 -2.69 -17.93
CA ARG A 85 -14.57 -1.93 -17.25
C ARG A 85 -14.24 -2.51 -15.88
N CYS A 86 -15.23 -2.74 -15.02
CA CYS A 86 -15.03 -3.34 -13.71
C CYS A 86 -14.42 -4.76 -13.79
N SER A 87 -14.84 -5.57 -14.77
CA SER A 87 -14.29 -6.90 -15.03
C SER A 87 -12.80 -6.82 -15.41
N SER A 88 -12.42 -5.92 -16.32
CA SER A 88 -11.02 -5.69 -16.74
C SER A 88 -10.09 -5.26 -15.60
N LEU A 89 -10.64 -4.61 -14.58
CA LEU A 89 -9.94 -4.17 -13.37
C LEU A 89 -9.83 -5.29 -12.31
N GLY A 90 -10.43 -6.45 -12.57
CA GLY A 90 -10.40 -7.64 -11.71
C GLY A 90 -11.58 -7.77 -10.74
N TYR A 91 -12.58 -6.87 -10.81
CA TYR A 91 -13.81 -6.97 -10.02
C TYR A 91 -14.73 -8.08 -10.59
N GLY A 92 -14.31 -9.34 -10.43
CA GLY A 92 -15.04 -10.52 -10.91
C GLY A 92 -14.34 -11.87 -10.63
N PHE A 93 -13.03 -11.90 -10.42
CA PHE A 93 -12.23 -13.14 -10.47
C PHE A 93 -12.34 -14.08 -9.24
N ARG A 94 -13.07 -13.68 -8.19
CA ARG A 94 -13.35 -14.53 -7.00
C ARG A 94 -14.78 -14.45 -6.49
N TYR A 95 -15.54 -13.47 -6.95
CA TYR A 95 -16.94 -13.21 -6.65
C TYR A 95 -17.51 -12.60 -7.94
N ALA A 96 -18.70 -13.02 -8.37
CA ALA A 96 -19.33 -12.60 -9.64
C ALA A 96 -19.17 -11.09 -9.91
N SER A 97 -19.04 -10.71 -11.18
CA SER A 97 -18.70 -9.34 -11.63
C SER A 97 -19.60 -8.27 -11.01
N ASN A 98 -19.16 -7.75 -9.87
CA ASN A 98 -20.03 -6.96 -9.00
C ASN A 98 -19.73 -5.49 -9.26
N VAL A 99 -20.48 -4.89 -10.20
CA VAL A 99 -20.50 -3.44 -10.43
C VAL A 99 -20.73 -2.70 -9.12
N ALA A 100 -21.61 -3.18 -8.24
CA ALA A 100 -21.79 -2.57 -6.93
C ALA A 100 -20.56 -2.69 -6.01
N SER A 101 -19.63 -3.64 -6.20
CA SER A 101 -18.33 -3.66 -5.48
C SER A 101 -17.37 -2.62 -6.06
N CYS A 102 -17.24 -2.59 -7.38
CA CYS A 102 -16.48 -1.61 -8.15
C CYS A 102 -16.92 -0.16 -7.86
N MET A 103 -18.23 0.05 -7.69
CA MET A 103 -18.85 1.35 -7.42
C MET A 103 -18.98 1.68 -5.93
N ARG A 104 -18.90 0.70 -5.01
CA ARG A 104 -18.75 0.92 -3.55
C ARG A 104 -17.30 1.20 -3.14
N GLY A 105 -16.50 1.76 -4.05
CA GLY A 105 -15.12 2.16 -3.78
C GLY A 105 -15.04 3.06 -2.53
N PRO A 106 -13.99 2.94 -1.70
CA PRO A 106 -13.75 3.80 -0.55
C PRO A 106 -13.92 5.28 -0.90
N SER A 107 -14.64 5.97 -0.04
CA SER A 107 -14.91 7.41 -0.10
C SER A 107 -13.72 8.28 0.32
N PHE A 108 -12.49 7.76 0.25
CA PHE A 108 -11.28 8.51 0.57
C PHE A 108 -10.34 8.54 -0.63
N CYS A 109 -9.82 9.71 -0.93
CA CYS A 109 -8.85 9.95 -1.97
C CYS A 109 -7.46 10.18 -1.37
N LEU A 110 -6.42 9.99 -2.17
CA LEU A 110 -5.04 10.34 -1.77
C LEU A 110 -5.00 11.79 -1.29
N ASN A 111 -4.43 12.01 -0.11
CA ASN A 111 -4.27 13.32 0.54
C ASN A 111 -5.53 14.22 0.54
N ARG A 112 -6.74 13.64 0.50
CA ARG A 112 -8.01 14.38 0.33
C ARG A 112 -8.01 15.32 -0.88
N CYS A 113 -7.31 14.95 -1.95
CA CYS A 113 -7.11 15.80 -3.12
C CYS A 113 -6.42 17.14 -2.79
N ASN A 114 -5.61 17.18 -1.72
CA ASN A 114 -4.95 18.37 -1.16
C ASN A 114 -5.90 19.57 -0.96
N ASP A 115 -7.17 19.29 -0.68
CA ASP A 115 -8.26 20.27 -0.59
C ASP A 115 -8.43 21.14 -1.88
N ARG A 116 -7.93 20.64 -3.02
CA ARG A 116 -7.93 21.24 -4.37
C ARG A 116 -8.86 20.51 -5.35
N GLY A 117 -9.86 19.81 -4.83
CA GLY A 117 -10.80 19.01 -5.62
C GLY A 117 -11.82 18.28 -4.75
N SER A 118 -12.75 17.60 -5.39
CA SER A 118 -13.70 16.70 -4.72
C SER A 118 -13.33 15.24 -4.93
N CYS A 119 -13.66 14.40 -3.95
CA CYS A 119 -13.35 12.97 -3.99
C CYS A 119 -14.54 12.16 -4.52
N ASP A 120 -14.37 11.52 -5.68
CA ASP A 120 -15.35 10.62 -6.28
C ASP A 120 -14.84 9.17 -6.25
N ARG A 121 -15.25 8.39 -5.25
CA ARG A 121 -14.88 6.95 -5.09
C ARG A 121 -13.37 6.68 -5.19
N GLY A 122 -12.57 7.61 -4.70
CA GLY A 122 -11.11 7.57 -4.71
C GLY A 122 -10.44 8.32 -5.88
N PHE A 123 -11.19 8.70 -6.91
CA PHE A 123 -10.74 9.66 -7.92
C PHE A 123 -10.79 11.09 -7.41
N CYS A 124 -9.70 11.83 -7.60
CA CYS A 124 -9.67 13.26 -7.33
C CYS A 124 -10.14 14.04 -8.55
N LYS A 125 -11.35 14.59 -8.46
CA LYS A 125 -11.88 15.56 -9.42
C LYS A 125 -11.36 16.95 -9.04
N CYS A 126 -10.30 17.39 -9.71
CA CYS A 126 -9.58 18.61 -9.36
C CYS A 126 -10.31 19.89 -9.78
N MET A 127 -10.03 20.99 -9.08
CA MET A 127 -10.43 22.33 -9.50
C MET A 127 -9.71 22.74 -10.80
N PRO A 128 -10.23 23.72 -11.56
CA PRO A 128 -9.57 24.24 -12.78
C PRO A 128 -8.10 24.60 -12.55
N GLY A 129 -7.23 24.28 -13.50
CA GLY A 129 -5.78 24.51 -13.40
C GLY A 129 -5.01 23.54 -12.49
N HIS A 130 -5.69 22.64 -11.76
CA HIS A 130 -5.07 21.61 -10.91
C HIS A 130 -5.23 20.20 -11.48
N TYR A 131 -4.21 19.37 -11.31
CA TYR A 131 -4.17 17.99 -11.81
C TYR A 131 -3.26 17.08 -11.00
N GLY A 132 -3.09 15.84 -11.47
CA GLY A 132 -2.35 14.78 -10.77
C GLY A 132 -3.24 13.96 -9.85
N ILE A 133 -2.71 12.81 -9.42
CA ILE A 133 -3.47 11.76 -8.70
C ILE A 133 -4.14 12.23 -7.39
N ASP A 134 -3.67 13.33 -6.81
CA ASP A 134 -4.20 13.97 -5.62
C ASP A 134 -4.37 15.50 -5.76
N CYS A 135 -4.50 16.02 -6.98
CA CYS A 135 -4.58 17.46 -7.29
C CYS A 135 -3.39 18.30 -6.79
N SER A 136 -2.23 17.67 -6.55
CA SER A 136 -1.03 18.36 -6.10
C SER A 136 -0.34 19.16 -7.20
N LEU A 137 -0.62 18.91 -8.48
CA LEU A 137 0.05 19.59 -9.60
C LEU A 137 -0.77 20.78 -10.13
N SER A 138 -0.07 21.78 -10.62
CA SER A 138 -0.57 22.86 -11.50
C SER A 138 0.56 23.27 -12.43
N LEU A 139 0.29 24.12 -13.43
CA LEU A 139 1.35 24.76 -14.22
C LEU A 139 1.69 26.15 -13.66
N ASP A 140 2.89 26.67 -13.92
CA ASP A 140 3.20 28.10 -13.79
C ASP A 140 2.85 28.91 -15.05
N ASP A 141 3.23 30.19 -15.06
CA ASP A 141 2.98 31.10 -16.19
C ASP A 141 3.83 30.74 -17.43
N GLN A 142 4.86 29.91 -17.26
CA GLN A 142 5.72 29.36 -18.30
C GLN A 142 5.29 27.94 -18.72
N GLY A 143 4.15 27.47 -18.22
CA GLY A 143 3.61 26.14 -18.51
C GLY A 143 4.41 24.98 -17.90
N GLN A 144 5.29 25.24 -16.92
CA GLN A 144 6.05 24.19 -16.24
C GLN A 144 5.27 23.63 -15.04
N PRO A 145 5.32 22.32 -14.77
CA PRO A 145 4.68 21.73 -13.60
C PRO A 145 5.22 22.28 -12.28
N GLN A 146 4.29 22.51 -11.34
CA GLN A 146 4.56 22.98 -9.99
C GLN A 146 3.79 22.11 -8.98
N ILE A 147 4.44 21.74 -7.88
CA ILE A 147 3.81 20.99 -6.79
C ILE A 147 3.26 21.97 -5.75
N LEU A 148 1.98 21.84 -5.45
CA LEU A 148 1.25 22.60 -4.42
C LEU A 148 1.50 24.11 -4.52
N GLN A 149 1.52 24.63 -5.75
CA GLN A 149 1.72 26.06 -6.05
C GLN A 149 0.76 26.93 -5.21
N GLY A 150 1.30 27.96 -4.54
CA GLY A 150 0.52 28.80 -3.63
C GLY A 150 0.28 28.20 -2.23
N THR A 151 1.09 27.23 -1.77
CA THR A 151 1.10 26.76 -0.36
C THR A 151 2.42 27.01 0.36
N GLY A 152 3.40 27.63 -0.31
CA GLY A 152 4.79 27.68 0.15
C GLY A 152 5.53 26.33 0.10
N TYR A 153 4.98 25.32 -0.59
CA TYR A 153 5.67 24.02 -0.77
C TYR A 153 7.07 24.21 -1.35
N THR A 154 8.05 23.61 -0.68
CA THR A 154 9.42 23.46 -1.17
C THR A 154 9.82 22.00 -1.05
N THR A 155 10.50 21.47 -2.07
CA THR A 155 11.13 20.16 -1.97
C THR A 155 12.16 20.21 -0.83
N ARG A 156 12.06 19.26 0.11
CA ARG A 156 12.93 19.21 1.29
C ARG A 156 14.40 19.16 0.88
N SER A 157 15.29 19.81 1.64
CA SER A 157 16.73 19.82 1.35
C SER A 157 17.37 18.42 1.32
N LYS A 158 16.86 17.49 2.13
CA LYS A 158 17.39 16.12 2.23
C LYS A 158 16.97 15.23 1.05
N ARG A 159 17.95 14.77 0.27
CA ARG A 159 17.77 13.76 -0.79
C ARG A 159 17.40 12.37 -0.23
N PRO A 160 16.82 11.47 -1.03
CA PRO A 160 16.49 11.63 -2.46
C PRO A 160 15.31 12.55 -2.72
N TRP A 161 15.31 13.17 -3.90
CA TRP A 161 14.16 13.78 -4.56
C TRP A 161 13.56 12.82 -5.58
N ILE A 162 12.24 12.78 -5.66
CA ILE A 162 11.49 11.80 -6.43
C ILE A 162 10.53 12.53 -7.35
N TYR A 163 10.66 12.30 -8.65
CA TYR A 163 9.61 12.65 -9.60
C TYR A 163 8.57 11.53 -9.61
N VAL A 164 7.26 11.84 -9.64
CA VAL A 164 6.20 10.83 -9.76
C VAL A 164 5.59 10.97 -11.14
N TYR A 165 5.59 9.89 -11.92
CA TYR A 165 4.91 9.87 -13.21
C TYR A 165 3.41 10.12 -13.02
N ASP A 166 2.90 11.19 -13.62
CA ASP A 166 1.46 11.27 -13.85
C ASP A 166 1.06 10.22 -14.90
N LEU A 167 -0.01 9.49 -14.58
CA LEU A 167 -0.50 8.34 -15.32
C LEU A 167 -2.03 8.39 -15.35
N PRO A 168 -2.66 8.01 -16.47
CA PRO A 168 -4.10 7.85 -16.59
C PRO A 168 -4.72 7.04 -15.42
N PRO A 169 -5.93 7.40 -14.95
CA PRO A 169 -6.62 6.75 -13.82
C PRO A 169 -6.73 5.22 -13.89
N GLU A 170 -6.82 4.63 -15.08
CA GLU A 170 -6.86 3.18 -15.30
C GLU A 170 -5.59 2.46 -14.85
N PHE A 171 -4.44 3.14 -14.84
CA PHE A 171 -3.17 2.57 -14.41
C PHE A 171 -2.89 2.77 -12.93
N THR A 172 -3.57 3.74 -12.31
CA THR A 172 -3.34 4.14 -10.92
C THR A 172 -4.53 3.79 -10.05
N ILE A 173 -5.53 4.67 -10.02
CA ILE A 173 -6.57 4.71 -9.01
C ILE A 173 -7.72 3.71 -9.22
N TRP A 174 -8.07 3.34 -10.47
CA TRP A 174 -9.20 2.43 -10.70
C TRP A 174 -8.96 1.00 -10.16
N ILE A 175 -7.71 0.52 -10.23
CA ILE A 175 -7.27 -0.79 -9.71
C ILE A 175 -7.21 -0.78 -8.16
N TYR A 176 -7.07 0.41 -7.60
CA TYR A 176 -6.50 0.65 -6.28
C TYR A 176 -7.47 0.44 -5.12
N PHE A 177 -8.74 0.78 -5.37
CA PHE A 177 -9.70 1.09 -4.34
C PHE A 177 -10.52 -0.12 -3.89
N MET A 178 -9.85 -1.27 -3.80
CA MET A 178 -10.39 -2.41 -3.08
C MET A 178 -10.26 -2.17 -1.57
N ARG A 179 -11.39 -2.02 -0.85
CA ARG A 179 -11.44 -2.22 0.62
C ARG A 179 -10.93 -3.61 1.06
N GLN A 180 -10.67 -4.50 0.09
CA GLN A 180 -10.27 -5.90 0.26
C GLN A 180 -8.80 -6.21 -0.09
N VAL A 181 -7.95 -5.26 -0.55
CA VAL A 181 -6.53 -5.59 -0.81
C VAL A 181 -5.92 -6.25 0.42
N ASP A 182 -5.24 -7.39 0.21
CA ASP A 182 -4.56 -8.11 1.30
C ASP A 182 -3.33 -7.37 1.81
N ARG A 183 -2.83 -6.41 1.02
CA ARG A 183 -1.61 -5.64 1.24
C ARG A 183 -1.80 -4.17 0.83
N PRO A 184 -2.23 -3.29 1.76
CA PRO A 184 -2.31 -1.84 1.53
C PRO A 184 -0.95 -1.14 1.47
N THR A 185 0.18 -1.87 1.44
CA THR A 185 1.54 -1.29 1.41
C THR A 185 1.66 -0.20 0.34
N PHE A 186 1.15 -0.46 -0.86
CA PHE A 186 1.19 0.49 -1.96
C PHE A 186 0.47 1.81 -1.63
N PHE A 187 -0.72 1.74 -1.00
CA PHE A 187 -1.48 2.93 -0.60
C PHE A 187 -0.71 3.80 0.37
N PHE A 188 -0.26 3.21 1.48
CA PHE A 188 0.47 3.95 2.49
C PHE A 188 1.80 4.46 1.96
N PHE A 189 2.49 3.71 1.08
CA PHE A 189 3.69 4.19 0.43
C PHE A 189 3.42 5.42 -0.44
N LEU A 190 2.46 5.35 -1.38
CA LEU A 190 2.17 6.46 -2.28
C LEU A 190 1.64 7.69 -1.52
N GLN A 191 0.69 7.52 -0.59
CA GLN A 191 0.17 8.63 0.21
C GLN A 191 1.31 9.31 1.00
N ARG A 192 2.19 8.53 1.64
CA ARG A 192 3.32 9.09 2.39
C ARG A 192 4.39 9.68 1.49
N LEU A 193 4.64 9.12 0.31
CA LEU A 193 5.55 9.68 -0.69
C LEU A 193 5.07 11.08 -1.12
N LEU A 194 3.81 11.20 -1.51
CA LEU A 194 3.22 12.46 -1.97
C LEU A 194 3.27 13.54 -0.87
N GLY A 195 2.95 13.18 0.39
CA GLY A 195 3.03 14.07 1.54
C GLY A 195 4.42 14.21 2.21
N SER A 196 5.51 13.67 1.63
CA SER A 196 6.82 13.61 2.32
C SER A 196 7.73 14.83 2.16
N GLY A 197 7.35 15.79 1.29
CA GLY A 197 8.25 16.84 0.83
C GLY A 197 9.39 16.34 -0.07
N SER A 198 9.43 15.06 -0.44
CA SER A 198 10.47 14.51 -1.34
C SER A 198 10.17 14.74 -2.83
N LEU A 199 9.00 15.28 -3.17
CA LEU A 199 8.58 15.41 -4.57
C LEU A 199 9.30 16.58 -5.27
N THR A 200 9.77 16.34 -6.50
CA THR A 200 10.19 17.38 -7.45
C THR A 200 9.30 17.35 -8.69
N ALA A 201 8.89 18.52 -9.16
CA ALA A 201 8.16 18.70 -10.42
C ALA A 201 9.11 18.77 -11.63
N ASP A 202 10.38 19.10 -11.37
CA ASP A 202 11.44 19.11 -12.38
C ASP A 202 12.09 17.71 -12.48
N PRO A 203 11.93 16.99 -13.60
CA PRO A 203 12.51 15.66 -13.78
C PRO A 203 14.04 15.68 -13.87
N LYS A 204 14.67 16.81 -14.24
CA LYS A 204 16.15 16.93 -14.30
C LYS A 204 16.78 16.98 -12.92
N LYS A 205 16.00 17.33 -11.89
CA LYS A 205 16.43 17.38 -10.48
C LYS A 205 16.22 16.05 -9.75
N ALA A 206 15.48 15.11 -10.32
CA ALA A 206 15.07 13.88 -9.65
C ALA A 206 16.23 12.87 -9.49
N ASP A 207 16.39 12.30 -8.28
CA ASP A 207 17.30 11.18 -8.06
C ASP A 207 16.67 9.85 -8.50
N PHE A 208 15.33 9.76 -8.44
CA PHE A 208 14.51 8.61 -8.81
C PHE A 208 13.17 9.06 -9.42
N PHE A 209 12.58 8.19 -10.23
CA PHE A 209 11.26 8.36 -10.84
C PHE A 209 10.33 7.25 -10.33
N PHE A 210 9.26 7.59 -9.62
CA PHE A 210 8.30 6.60 -9.13
C PHE A 210 7.17 6.40 -10.15
N ILE A 211 6.87 5.13 -10.44
CA ILE A 211 5.77 4.71 -11.31
C ILE A 211 4.59 4.30 -10.40
N PRO A 212 3.51 5.10 -10.29
CA PRO A 212 2.42 4.86 -9.33
C PRO A 212 1.44 3.73 -9.75
N HIS A 213 1.94 2.65 -10.35
CA HIS A 213 1.16 1.49 -10.77
C HIS A 213 1.13 0.39 -9.70
N TYR A 214 -0.07 0.04 -9.20
CA TYR A 214 -0.25 -1.05 -8.25
C TYR A 214 0.01 -2.42 -8.88
N MET A 215 0.87 -3.22 -8.25
CA MET A 215 1.09 -4.62 -8.63
C MET A 215 1.00 -5.56 -7.42
N ARG A 216 0.30 -6.68 -7.61
CA ARG A 216 0.10 -7.73 -6.62
C ARG A 216 0.19 -9.14 -7.19
N HIS A 217 -0.11 -9.31 -8.47
CA HIS A 217 -0.21 -10.60 -9.13
C HIS A 217 0.62 -10.63 -10.43
N PRO A 218 0.97 -11.84 -10.94
CA PRO A 218 1.73 -12.02 -12.19
C PRO A 218 1.18 -11.21 -13.38
N GLU A 219 -0.14 -11.12 -13.52
CA GLU A 219 -0.82 -10.39 -14.60
C GLU A 219 -0.64 -8.86 -14.52
N ASP A 220 -0.45 -8.30 -13.33
CA ASP A 220 -0.15 -6.88 -13.16
C ASP A 220 1.24 -6.57 -13.74
N ILE A 221 2.24 -7.43 -13.49
CA ILE A 221 3.56 -7.30 -14.12
C ILE A 221 3.47 -7.57 -15.63
N ALA A 222 2.81 -8.66 -16.01
CA ALA A 222 2.82 -9.17 -17.37
C ALA A 222 2.15 -8.23 -18.36
N VAL A 223 0.94 -7.75 -18.04
CA VAL A 223 0.10 -7.01 -18.99
C VAL A 223 0.05 -5.54 -18.64
N LYS A 224 -0.15 -5.20 -17.36
CA LYS A 224 -0.45 -3.82 -16.96
C LYS A 224 0.82 -2.97 -16.87
N LEU A 225 1.87 -3.44 -16.21
CA LEU A 225 3.16 -2.73 -16.13
C LEU A 225 3.76 -2.49 -17.53
N VAL A 226 3.69 -3.46 -18.45
CA VAL A 226 4.18 -3.24 -19.83
C VAL A 226 3.38 -2.15 -20.55
N LYS A 227 2.05 -2.10 -20.40
CA LYS A 227 1.23 -0.99 -20.92
C LYS A 227 1.61 0.35 -20.31
N VAL A 228 1.84 0.39 -18.99
CA VAL A 228 2.29 1.59 -18.27
C VAL A 228 3.66 2.07 -18.76
N LEU A 229 4.62 1.17 -18.95
CA LEU A 229 5.95 1.51 -19.43
C LEU A 229 5.93 1.99 -20.89
N ASN A 230 5.09 1.39 -21.73
CA ASN A 230 4.87 1.87 -23.10
C ASN A 230 4.23 3.26 -23.11
N TYR A 231 3.23 3.49 -22.26
CA TYR A 231 2.62 4.82 -22.08
C TYR A 231 3.65 5.85 -21.62
N ILE A 232 4.45 5.52 -20.60
CA ILE A 232 5.51 6.39 -20.09
C ILE A 232 6.54 6.72 -21.17
N ASN A 233 7.04 5.73 -21.90
CA ASN A 233 8.04 5.93 -22.95
C ASN A 233 7.50 6.77 -24.12
N GLY A 234 6.20 6.69 -24.42
CA GLY A 234 5.56 7.51 -25.47
C GLY A 234 5.13 8.91 -25.03
N THR A 235 4.92 9.13 -23.72
CA THR A 235 4.40 10.40 -23.16
C THR A 235 5.49 11.27 -22.56
N TRP A 236 6.48 10.65 -21.91
CA TRP A 236 7.40 11.34 -21.00
C TRP A 236 8.85 11.25 -21.49
N PRO A 237 9.41 12.32 -22.10
CA PRO A 237 10.70 12.26 -22.80
C PRO A 237 11.88 11.94 -21.87
N TYR A 238 11.77 12.26 -20.58
CA TYR A 238 12.80 11.98 -19.57
C TYR A 238 12.84 10.51 -19.12
N TYR A 239 11.93 9.63 -19.55
CA TYR A 239 12.02 8.19 -19.25
C TYR A 239 13.34 7.56 -19.73
N GLN A 240 13.76 7.89 -20.96
CA GLN A 240 15.01 7.40 -21.54
C GLN A 240 16.25 8.08 -20.94
N HIS A 241 16.08 9.24 -20.28
CA HIS A 241 17.15 9.98 -19.62
C HIS A 241 17.45 9.46 -18.20
N GLY A 242 16.64 8.54 -17.67
CA GLY A 242 16.86 7.93 -16.36
C GLY A 242 18.06 6.99 -16.35
N ARG A 243 19.00 7.20 -15.41
CA ARG A 243 20.10 6.26 -15.10
C ARG A 243 19.57 4.87 -14.75
N LYS A 244 20.39 3.83 -14.90
CA LYS A 244 20.01 2.45 -14.54
C LYS A 244 19.48 2.37 -13.09
N GLY A 245 18.30 1.80 -12.90
CA GLY A 245 17.67 1.66 -11.58
C GLY A 245 17.04 2.94 -11.02
N SER A 246 16.95 4.04 -11.79
CA SER A 246 16.26 5.26 -11.34
C SER A 246 14.74 5.14 -11.34
N HIS A 247 14.18 4.28 -12.20
CA HIS A 247 12.73 4.04 -12.29
C HIS A 247 12.30 3.03 -11.22
N VAL A 248 11.45 3.47 -10.29
CA VAL A 248 11.06 2.72 -9.09
C VAL A 248 9.62 2.23 -9.22
N VAL A 249 9.43 0.92 -8.99
CA VAL A 249 8.12 0.25 -8.96
C VAL A 249 7.90 -0.43 -7.61
N LEU A 250 6.64 -0.57 -7.16
CA LEU A 250 6.31 -1.27 -5.92
C LEU A 250 5.45 -2.52 -6.20
N HIS A 251 6.00 -3.69 -5.88
CA HIS A 251 5.34 -4.99 -6.05
C HIS A 251 4.99 -5.64 -4.71
N THR A 252 3.69 -5.73 -4.42
CA THR A 252 3.18 -6.26 -3.14
C THR A 252 3.05 -7.78 -3.08
N GLY A 253 3.27 -8.49 -4.19
CA GLY A 253 3.15 -9.95 -4.24
C GLY A 253 4.10 -10.72 -3.31
N ASP A 254 3.84 -12.02 -3.18
CA ASP A 254 4.48 -12.95 -2.26
C ASP A 254 5.92 -13.30 -2.69
N TRP A 255 6.24 -13.29 -3.99
CA TRP A 255 7.59 -13.53 -4.55
C TRP A 255 8.24 -12.32 -5.24
N GLY A 256 7.69 -11.11 -5.10
CA GLY A 256 8.28 -9.92 -5.73
C GLY A 256 8.43 -10.08 -7.24
N LYS A 257 9.57 -9.65 -7.81
CA LYS A 257 9.85 -9.73 -9.26
C LYS A 257 9.93 -11.15 -9.82
N MET A 258 9.92 -12.19 -8.97
CA MET A 258 9.84 -13.59 -9.41
C MET A 258 8.43 -14.02 -9.80
N GLU A 259 7.38 -13.25 -9.47
CA GLU A 259 6.02 -13.47 -9.97
C GLU A 259 5.87 -13.12 -11.47
N ALA A 260 6.81 -12.37 -12.03
CA ALA A 260 6.84 -12.06 -13.46
C ALA A 260 6.82 -13.36 -14.31
N PRO A 261 6.06 -13.40 -15.43
CA PRO A 261 6.03 -14.57 -16.30
C PRO A 261 7.39 -14.82 -16.97
N PRO A 262 7.65 -16.05 -17.46
CA PRO A 262 8.94 -16.40 -18.07
C PRO A 262 9.38 -15.49 -19.23
N TRP A 263 8.44 -14.95 -20.02
CA TRP A 263 8.77 -14.03 -21.11
C TRP A 263 9.20 -12.65 -20.61
N PHE A 264 8.56 -12.10 -19.57
CA PHE A 264 8.96 -10.82 -18.97
C PHE A 264 10.34 -10.93 -18.30
N LYS A 265 10.68 -12.13 -17.78
CA LYS A 265 12.03 -12.42 -17.27
C LYS A 265 13.12 -12.36 -18.35
N LYS A 266 12.79 -12.51 -19.63
CA LYS A 266 13.70 -12.32 -20.77
C LYS A 266 13.82 -10.85 -21.23
N LEU A 267 12.96 -9.96 -20.75
CA LEU A 267 13.06 -8.52 -21.02
C LEU A 267 14.08 -7.87 -20.08
N ASP A 268 15.32 -8.39 -20.09
CA ASP A 268 16.37 -8.00 -19.14
C ASP A 268 16.68 -6.48 -19.20
N GLY A 269 16.59 -5.87 -20.38
CA GLY A 269 16.74 -4.42 -20.54
C GLY A 269 15.68 -3.58 -19.81
N ILE A 270 14.44 -4.08 -19.68
CA ILE A 270 13.38 -3.40 -18.93
C ILE A 270 13.45 -3.82 -17.45
N ARG A 271 13.38 -5.13 -17.19
CA ARG A 271 13.29 -5.71 -15.85
C ARG A 271 14.46 -5.32 -14.94
N ASN A 272 15.67 -5.26 -15.48
CA ASN A 272 16.88 -4.92 -14.72
C ASN A 272 17.21 -3.42 -14.74
N ASN A 273 16.41 -2.60 -15.43
CA ASN A 273 16.49 -1.14 -15.38
C ASN A 273 15.55 -0.53 -14.31
N LEU A 274 14.55 -1.29 -13.85
CA LEU A 274 13.68 -0.90 -12.75
C LEU A 274 14.28 -1.27 -11.38
N THR A 275 14.13 -0.39 -10.40
CA THR A 275 14.33 -0.67 -8.98
C THR A 275 13.02 -1.18 -8.37
N TRP A 276 13.05 -2.38 -7.80
CA TRP A 276 11.86 -3.01 -7.23
C TRP A 276 11.78 -2.78 -5.72
N LEU A 277 10.75 -2.06 -5.27
CA LEU A 277 10.31 -2.08 -3.88
C LEU A 277 9.44 -3.32 -3.69
N THR A 278 9.88 -4.26 -2.86
CA THR A 278 9.24 -5.58 -2.76
C THR A 278 9.27 -6.15 -1.34
N HIS A 279 8.32 -7.04 -1.02
CA HIS A 279 8.37 -7.81 0.23
C HIS A 279 9.36 -8.99 0.17
N TRP A 280 9.95 -9.30 -0.99
CA TRP A 280 10.73 -10.51 -1.19
C TRP A 280 12.19 -10.21 -1.57
N GLY A 281 13.13 -10.59 -0.69
CA GLY A 281 14.55 -10.22 -0.77
C GLY A 281 15.51 -11.35 -1.18
N ILE A 282 15.04 -12.40 -1.86
CA ILE A 282 15.91 -13.51 -2.26
C ILE A 282 16.88 -13.05 -3.36
N TYR A 283 18.16 -12.93 -3.03
CA TYR A 283 19.20 -12.48 -3.96
C TYR A 283 20.11 -13.60 -4.48
N ASP A 284 20.11 -14.75 -3.82
CA ASP A 284 20.90 -15.93 -4.19
C ASP A 284 19.97 -17.10 -4.55
N ASN A 285 20.42 -18.02 -5.41
CA ASN A 285 19.67 -19.22 -5.75
C ASN A 285 19.89 -20.28 -4.66
N SER A 286 18.86 -20.56 -3.84
CA SER A 286 18.92 -21.57 -2.77
C SER A 286 19.09 -23.03 -3.26
N GLY A 287 19.21 -23.27 -4.57
CA GLY A 287 19.21 -24.61 -5.17
C GLY A 287 17.84 -25.31 -5.12
N LYS A 288 16.84 -24.72 -4.45
CA LYS A 288 15.47 -25.26 -4.35
C LYS A 288 14.66 -24.83 -5.57
N LYS A 289 14.05 -25.81 -6.26
CA LYS A 289 13.36 -25.73 -7.59
C LYS A 289 12.30 -24.62 -7.79
N HIS A 290 11.99 -23.82 -6.78
CA HIS A 290 10.97 -22.75 -6.82
C HIS A 290 11.42 -21.43 -6.15
N TRP A 291 12.69 -21.31 -5.79
CA TRP A 291 13.23 -20.26 -4.92
C TRP A 291 14.44 -19.56 -5.59
N ALA A 292 14.21 -19.08 -6.81
CA ALA A 292 15.21 -18.38 -7.62
C ALA A 292 15.29 -16.88 -7.28
N VAL A 293 16.35 -16.23 -7.80
CA VAL A 293 16.71 -14.84 -7.53
C VAL A 293 15.59 -13.87 -7.89
N ALA A 294 15.11 -13.16 -6.87
CA ALA A 294 14.00 -12.21 -6.89
C ALA A 294 14.39 -10.79 -6.42
N HIS A 295 15.65 -10.57 -6.09
CA HIS A 295 16.19 -9.31 -5.59
C HIS A 295 17.58 -9.08 -6.18
N THR A 296 17.88 -7.87 -6.62
CA THR A 296 19.21 -7.43 -7.08
C THR A 296 19.84 -6.57 -5.99
N PRO A 297 20.87 -7.06 -5.26
CA PRO A 297 21.57 -6.28 -4.25
C PRO A 297 22.10 -4.96 -4.81
N GLY A 298 22.01 -3.89 -4.03
CA GLY A 298 22.44 -2.54 -4.44
C GLY A 298 21.48 -1.81 -5.39
N GLN A 299 20.38 -2.44 -5.82
CA GLN A 299 19.36 -1.84 -6.68
C GLN A 299 17.96 -1.97 -6.07
N ASP A 300 17.49 -3.19 -5.83
CA ASP A 300 16.15 -3.44 -5.26
C ASP A 300 16.11 -3.14 -3.76
N VAL A 301 14.91 -2.88 -3.22
CA VAL A 301 14.72 -2.57 -1.80
C VAL A 301 13.64 -3.47 -1.20
N VAL A 302 13.97 -4.12 -0.08
CA VAL A 302 12.98 -4.89 0.68
C VAL A 302 12.17 -3.95 1.58
N VAL A 303 10.87 -3.86 1.35
CA VAL A 303 9.93 -3.06 2.15
C VAL A 303 9.07 -3.94 3.05
N PRO A 304 8.73 -3.51 4.28
CA PRO A 304 7.90 -4.28 5.19
C PRO A 304 6.45 -4.40 4.66
N VAL A 305 5.80 -5.54 4.91
CA VAL A 305 4.35 -5.67 4.69
C VAL A 305 3.59 -4.81 5.69
N ILE A 306 2.66 -4.00 5.20
CA ILE A 306 1.66 -3.37 6.05
C ILE A 306 0.43 -4.27 6.06
N THR A 307 -0.02 -4.69 7.25
CA THR A 307 -1.28 -5.43 7.41
C THR A 307 -2.39 -4.43 7.76
N PRO A 308 -3.53 -4.42 7.04
CA PRO A 308 -4.59 -3.45 7.32
C PRO A 308 -5.28 -3.81 8.64
N MET A 309 -5.57 -2.81 9.47
CA MET A 309 -6.17 -3.03 10.80
C MET A 309 -7.53 -3.72 10.73
N ASN A 310 -8.30 -3.52 9.65
CA ASN A 310 -9.58 -4.20 9.44
C ASN A 310 -9.48 -5.73 9.26
N ARG A 311 -8.28 -6.27 9.00
CA ARG A 311 -8.03 -7.72 8.99
C ARG A 311 -7.61 -8.29 10.35
N LEU A 312 -7.27 -7.45 11.32
CA LEU A 312 -6.91 -7.90 12.68
C LEU A 312 -8.08 -8.64 13.36
N PRO A 313 -9.35 -8.16 13.31
CA PRO A 313 -10.50 -8.91 13.82
C PRO A 313 -10.68 -10.29 13.19
N VAL A 314 -10.36 -10.47 11.89
CA VAL A 314 -10.44 -11.77 11.20
C VAL A 314 -9.48 -12.81 11.79
N PHE A 315 -8.36 -12.36 12.38
CA PHE A 315 -7.44 -13.23 13.11
C PHE A 315 -7.83 -13.42 14.59
N GLY A 316 -8.83 -12.67 15.09
CA GLY A 316 -9.23 -12.58 16.50
C GLY A 316 -8.51 -11.47 17.29
N HIS A 317 -7.91 -10.49 16.61
CA HIS A 317 -7.23 -9.36 17.23
C HIS A 317 -8.11 -8.10 17.20
N GLU A 318 -8.91 -7.89 18.24
CA GLU A 318 -9.66 -6.64 18.44
C GLU A 318 -8.77 -5.52 19.00
N LYS A 319 -7.88 -5.87 19.94
CA LYS A 319 -6.86 -4.97 20.51
C LYS A 319 -5.52 -5.70 20.63
N SER A 320 -4.43 -5.00 20.32
CA SER A 320 -3.07 -5.48 20.63
C SER A 320 -2.83 -5.47 22.14
N PRO A 321 -2.08 -6.42 22.73
CA PRO A 321 -1.60 -6.29 24.11
C PRO A 321 -0.73 -5.05 24.37
N LEU A 322 -0.19 -4.42 23.32
CA LEU A 322 0.59 -3.18 23.39
C LEU A 322 -0.28 -1.92 23.31
N HIS A 323 -1.60 -2.05 23.15
CA HIS A 323 -2.51 -0.91 23.07
C HIS A 323 -2.81 -0.38 24.49
N PRO A 324 -2.73 0.93 24.78
CA PRO A 324 -2.93 1.46 26.14
C PRO A 324 -4.28 1.05 26.78
N ALA A 325 -5.36 1.02 25.99
CA ALA A 325 -6.68 0.54 26.42
C ALA A 325 -6.88 -1.00 26.35
N ALA A 326 -5.81 -1.80 26.40
CA ALA A 326 -5.86 -3.26 26.46
C ALA A 326 -5.92 -3.74 27.92
N GLN A 327 -7.15 -3.91 28.41
CA GLN A 327 -7.40 -4.57 29.70
C GLN A 327 -7.28 -6.10 29.54
N ASN A 328 -6.97 -6.80 30.63
CA ASN A 328 -6.93 -8.27 30.70
C ASN A 328 -6.02 -8.90 29.62
N VAL A 329 -4.75 -8.49 29.58
CA VAL A 329 -3.71 -9.17 28.80
C VAL A 329 -3.44 -10.53 29.45
N PRO A 330 -3.69 -11.67 28.77
CA PRO A 330 -3.49 -12.98 29.36
C PRO A 330 -1.99 -13.28 29.54
N PRO A 331 -1.60 -14.05 30.57
CA PRO A 331 -0.21 -14.42 30.80
C PRO A 331 0.35 -15.28 29.66
N LYS A 332 1.68 -15.26 29.51
CA LYS A 332 2.41 -16.03 28.50
C LYS A 332 2.61 -17.48 28.95
N ASP A 333 1.60 -18.32 28.74
CA ASP A 333 1.56 -19.73 29.16
C ASP A 333 2.28 -20.70 28.19
N LYS A 334 2.54 -20.28 26.95
CA LYS A 334 3.21 -21.10 25.92
C LYS A 334 4.59 -20.55 25.58
N ILE A 335 5.56 -21.43 25.40
CA ILE A 335 6.91 -21.07 24.95
C ILE A 335 6.86 -20.73 23.46
N PHE A 336 6.29 -21.61 22.63
CA PHE A 336 6.34 -21.50 21.18
C PHE A 336 5.03 -21.89 20.52
N PHE A 337 4.60 -21.15 19.51
CA PHE A 337 3.37 -21.43 18.77
C PHE A 337 3.52 -21.42 17.25
N HIS A 338 2.85 -22.36 16.60
CA HIS A 338 2.51 -22.30 15.20
C HIS A 338 1.13 -22.92 14.96
N ALA A 339 0.31 -22.25 14.15
CA ALA A 339 -0.79 -22.93 13.48
C ALA A 339 -0.93 -22.47 12.03
N GLY A 340 -1.40 -23.41 11.20
CA GLY A 340 -1.63 -23.24 9.78
C GLY A 340 -1.08 -24.40 8.97
N ARG A 341 -1.37 -24.41 7.67
CA ARG A 341 -0.96 -25.46 6.73
C ARG A 341 0.52 -25.82 6.89
N ILE A 342 0.80 -27.12 7.01
CA ILE A 342 2.15 -27.67 7.20
C ILE A 342 2.64 -28.26 5.88
N CYS A 343 1.89 -29.19 5.29
CA CYS A 343 2.16 -29.73 3.94
C CYS A 343 1.68 -28.82 2.78
N GLY A 344 1.40 -27.53 3.02
CA GLY A 344 0.78 -26.62 2.03
C GLY A 344 -0.73 -26.81 1.82
N GLU A 345 -1.25 -27.98 2.18
CA GLU A 345 -2.67 -28.32 2.38
C GLU A 345 -3.05 -28.32 3.88
N PHE A 346 -4.34 -28.54 4.19
CA PHE A 346 -4.83 -28.63 5.58
C PHE A 346 -4.70 -30.03 6.20
N ARG A 347 -4.29 -31.05 5.44
CA ARG A 347 -4.05 -32.40 5.97
C ARG A 347 -2.95 -32.39 7.04
N PRO A 348 -3.11 -33.13 8.15
CA PRO A 348 -2.07 -33.26 9.17
C PRO A 348 -0.87 -34.04 8.59
N PRO A 349 0.38 -33.70 8.99
CA PRO A 349 1.54 -34.52 8.63
C PRO A 349 1.47 -35.90 9.26
N ASN A 350 1.85 -36.94 8.52
CA ASN A 350 1.93 -38.30 9.08
C ASN A 350 3.18 -38.45 9.95
N THR A 351 3.00 -38.43 11.28
CA THR A 351 4.08 -38.50 12.27
C THR A 351 4.74 -39.87 12.42
N SER A 352 4.16 -40.95 11.88
CA SER A 352 4.78 -42.29 11.91
C SER A 352 5.83 -42.52 10.83
N ARG A 353 6.04 -41.55 9.93
CA ARG A 353 7.07 -41.59 8.88
C ARG A 353 8.24 -40.66 9.23
N PRO A 354 9.49 -41.01 8.87
CA PRO A 354 10.65 -40.17 9.10
C PRO A 354 10.56 -38.85 8.30
N TRP A 355 11.42 -37.89 8.65
CA TRP A 355 11.58 -36.69 7.84
C TRP A 355 12.16 -37.05 6.44
N PRO A 356 11.67 -36.46 5.34
CA PRO A 356 10.52 -35.57 5.25
C PRO A 356 9.22 -36.39 5.24
N TYR A 357 8.23 -35.92 6.00
CA TYR A 357 6.88 -36.49 5.98
C TYR A 357 6.32 -36.65 4.55
N ASN A 358 5.28 -37.48 4.41
CA ASN A 358 4.45 -37.66 3.20
C ASN A 358 3.77 -36.37 2.64
N CYS A 359 4.21 -35.17 3.03
CA CYS A 359 3.87 -33.94 2.35
C CYS A 359 4.43 -33.96 0.91
N VAL A 360 3.56 -34.12 -0.09
CA VAL A 360 3.92 -33.84 -1.49
C VAL A 360 4.48 -32.41 -1.57
N ASP A 361 5.58 -32.20 -2.29
CA ASP A 361 6.26 -30.89 -2.40
C ASP A 361 6.67 -30.26 -1.04
N ALA A 362 6.98 -31.06 0.00
CA ALA A 362 7.41 -30.58 1.33
C ALA A 362 8.44 -29.43 1.30
N MET A 363 9.42 -29.51 0.41
CA MET A 363 10.52 -28.53 0.31
C MET A 363 10.12 -27.24 -0.43
N ARG A 364 9.00 -27.24 -1.17
CA ARG A 364 8.49 -26.07 -1.89
C ARG A 364 7.77 -25.11 -0.94
N TYR A 365 6.84 -25.64 -0.14
CA TYR A 365 6.06 -24.82 0.80
C TYR A 365 6.88 -24.49 2.05
N SER A 366 7.04 -23.20 2.34
CA SER A 366 7.84 -22.69 3.47
C SER A 366 9.32 -23.14 3.45
N GLY A 367 9.84 -23.55 2.30
CA GLY A 367 11.22 -24.04 2.13
C GLY A 367 11.56 -25.31 2.94
N GLY A 368 10.55 -26.05 3.42
CA GLY A 368 10.67 -27.20 4.33
C GLY A 368 10.64 -26.87 5.83
N ILE A 369 10.55 -25.59 6.21
CA ILE A 369 10.71 -25.15 7.62
C ILE A 369 9.55 -25.58 8.51
N ARG A 370 8.28 -25.45 8.08
CA ARG A 370 7.13 -25.84 8.92
C ARG A 370 7.11 -27.33 9.18
N GLN A 371 7.51 -28.10 8.17
CA GLN A 371 7.61 -29.55 8.21
C GLN A 371 8.72 -29.97 9.18
N LYS A 372 9.91 -29.35 9.12
CA LYS A 372 10.98 -29.54 10.13
C LYS A 372 10.52 -29.18 11.55
N VAL A 373 9.93 -27.99 11.74
CA VAL A 373 9.48 -27.51 13.06
C VAL A 373 8.40 -28.43 13.65
N HIS A 374 7.46 -28.92 12.84
CA HIS A 374 6.52 -29.96 13.28
C HIS A 374 7.26 -31.27 13.62
N SER A 375 8.13 -31.76 12.73
CA SER A 375 8.89 -33.01 12.91
C SER A 375 9.63 -33.09 14.25
N PHE A 376 10.31 -32.02 14.65
CA PHE A 376 11.15 -32.03 15.84
C PHE A 376 10.48 -31.48 17.10
N HIS A 377 9.35 -30.77 17.00
CA HIS A 377 8.78 -30.03 18.13
C HIS A 377 7.27 -30.13 18.34
N HIS A 378 6.51 -30.87 17.52
CA HIS A 378 5.04 -30.94 17.68
C HIS A 378 4.60 -31.49 19.05
N ASN A 379 5.37 -32.42 19.62
CA ASN A 379 5.13 -33.02 20.95
C ASN A 379 6.10 -32.50 22.03
N ARG A 380 6.62 -31.27 21.90
CA ARG A 380 7.55 -30.69 22.88
C ARG A 380 6.80 -29.92 23.96
N THR A 381 7.13 -30.16 25.23
CA THR A 381 6.53 -29.44 26.37
C THR A 381 6.60 -27.92 26.20
N GLY A 382 5.46 -27.23 26.37
CA GLY A 382 5.33 -25.78 26.19
C GLY A 382 5.28 -25.30 24.73
N TYR A 383 5.34 -26.20 23.75
CA TYR A 383 5.15 -25.88 22.33
C TYR A 383 3.71 -26.24 21.92
N HIS A 384 3.14 -25.47 20.99
CA HIS A 384 1.85 -25.77 20.38
C HIS A 384 1.94 -25.61 18.87
N ILE A 385 1.96 -26.72 18.14
CA ILE A 385 2.12 -26.75 16.68
C ILE A 385 0.96 -27.54 16.08
N SER A 386 0.14 -26.88 15.25
CA SER A 386 -1.07 -27.48 14.65
C SER A 386 -1.25 -27.11 13.17
N ASN A 387 -2.03 -27.89 12.42
CA ASN A 387 -2.46 -27.56 11.06
C ASN A 387 -3.53 -26.45 11.02
N HIS A 388 -4.37 -26.34 12.06
CA HIS A 388 -5.46 -25.38 12.17
C HIS A 388 -5.81 -25.10 13.65
N ILE A 389 -6.31 -23.90 13.95
CA ILE A 389 -6.92 -23.60 15.26
C ILE A 389 -7.93 -22.45 15.12
N PRO A 390 -9.16 -22.55 15.68
CA PRO A 390 -10.19 -21.52 15.51
C PRO A 390 -9.91 -20.23 16.30
N LYS A 391 -9.10 -20.28 17.38
CA LYS A 391 -8.77 -19.12 18.23
C LYS A 391 -7.32 -18.63 18.02
N TYR A 392 -6.92 -18.43 16.76
CA TYR A 392 -5.53 -18.12 16.37
C TYR A 392 -4.89 -16.97 17.16
N ALA A 393 -5.58 -15.83 17.27
CA ALA A 393 -5.10 -14.68 18.05
C ALA A 393 -4.85 -14.97 19.53
N VAL A 394 -5.66 -15.82 20.17
CA VAL A 394 -5.49 -16.16 21.58
C VAL A 394 -4.17 -16.89 21.77
N HIS A 395 -3.88 -17.88 20.93
CA HIS A 395 -2.63 -18.63 21.00
C HIS A 395 -1.40 -17.78 20.68
N LEU A 396 -1.49 -16.81 19.76
CA LEU A 396 -0.45 -15.79 19.63
C LEU A 396 -0.30 -14.97 20.92
N ARG A 397 -1.40 -14.43 21.46
CA ARG A 397 -1.39 -13.58 22.66
C ARG A 397 -0.81 -14.29 23.89
N THR A 398 -1.01 -15.59 24.07
CA THR A 398 -0.43 -16.34 25.22
C THR A 398 0.92 -17.01 24.94
N SER A 399 1.49 -16.88 23.73
CA SER A 399 2.81 -17.45 23.40
C SER A 399 3.93 -16.43 23.49
N LYS A 400 5.09 -16.85 24.00
CA LYS A 400 6.32 -16.03 24.01
C LYS A 400 6.87 -15.87 22.59
N TRP A 401 6.99 -16.98 21.86
CA TRP A 401 7.53 -17.05 20.50
C TRP A 401 6.52 -17.63 19.51
N CYS A 402 6.56 -17.21 18.24
CA CYS A 402 5.71 -17.80 17.20
C CYS A 402 6.41 -17.92 15.85
N LEU A 403 6.23 -19.07 15.19
CA LEU A 403 6.87 -19.34 13.90
C LEU A 403 6.30 -18.43 12.81
N SER A 404 7.11 -17.47 12.38
CA SER A 404 6.83 -16.50 11.31
C SER A 404 7.65 -16.79 10.05
N THR A 405 7.92 -18.07 9.78
CA THR A 405 8.53 -18.50 8.52
C THR A 405 7.67 -18.09 7.32
N GLN A 406 8.37 -17.66 6.26
CA GLN A 406 7.92 -17.65 4.87
C GLN A 406 6.98 -18.83 4.54
N GLY A 407 5.93 -18.58 3.78
CA GLY A 407 4.96 -19.58 3.34
C GLY A 407 5.30 -20.11 1.95
N GLY A 408 4.31 -20.10 1.06
CA GLY A 408 4.58 -20.10 -0.38
C GLY A 408 5.02 -18.70 -0.85
N GLY A 409 5.99 -18.08 -0.17
CA GLY A 409 6.39 -16.68 -0.34
C GLY A 409 6.30 -15.83 0.94
N HIS A 410 6.50 -14.52 0.84
CA HIS A 410 6.40 -13.59 1.97
C HIS A 410 4.94 -13.47 2.43
N GLY A 411 4.67 -13.65 3.73
CA GLY A 411 3.33 -13.49 4.32
C GLY A 411 3.24 -12.35 5.32
N ASN A 412 2.09 -12.22 5.99
CA ASN A 412 1.84 -11.16 6.98
C ASN A 412 2.13 -11.60 8.43
N ARG A 413 2.57 -12.85 8.66
CA ARG A 413 2.54 -13.49 9.99
C ARG A 413 3.46 -12.81 11.01
N GLN A 414 4.62 -12.33 10.59
CA GLN A 414 5.55 -11.55 11.42
C GLN A 414 4.89 -10.27 11.96
N VAL A 415 4.07 -9.60 11.15
CA VAL A 415 3.32 -8.39 11.58
C VAL A 415 2.23 -8.78 12.56
N ILE A 416 1.44 -9.81 12.24
CA ILE A 416 0.34 -10.30 13.09
C ILE A 416 0.88 -10.80 14.45
N GLY A 417 2.00 -11.54 14.46
CA GLY A 417 2.68 -12.01 15.66
C GLY A 417 3.12 -10.86 16.56
N THR A 418 3.88 -9.90 16.01
CA THR A 418 4.30 -8.70 16.77
C THR A 418 3.12 -7.92 17.32
N LEU A 419 2.06 -7.69 16.53
CA LEU A 419 0.84 -7.03 17.00
C LEU A 419 0.09 -7.82 18.08
N ALA A 420 0.22 -9.14 18.11
CA ALA A 420 -0.27 -10.01 19.17
C ALA A 420 0.62 -10.02 20.43
N GLY A 421 1.72 -9.26 20.45
CA GLY A 421 2.74 -9.31 21.50
C GLY A 421 3.50 -10.64 21.53
N CYS A 422 3.60 -11.33 20.39
CA CYS A 422 4.28 -12.62 20.24
C CYS A 422 5.54 -12.44 19.39
N ASN A 423 6.70 -12.84 19.90
CA ASN A 423 7.96 -12.58 19.23
C ASN A 423 8.11 -13.48 17.98
N PRO A 424 8.21 -12.90 16.77
CA PRO A 424 8.21 -13.67 15.53
C PRO A 424 9.55 -14.36 15.30
N VAL A 425 9.55 -15.70 15.27
CA VAL A 425 10.70 -16.53 14.90
C VAL A 425 10.69 -16.72 13.38
N SER A 426 11.52 -15.95 12.69
CA SER A 426 11.69 -15.99 11.24
C SER A 426 12.90 -16.84 10.88
N ILE A 427 12.68 -17.99 10.23
CA ILE A 427 13.73 -18.89 9.76
C ILE A 427 13.74 -18.87 8.23
N GLY A 428 14.86 -18.45 7.65
CA GLY A 428 15.05 -18.32 6.21
C GLY A 428 15.69 -19.57 5.59
N ALA A 429 15.22 -19.98 4.41
CA ALA A 429 15.73 -21.15 3.69
C ALA A 429 17.18 -21.00 3.14
N HIS A 430 17.77 -19.80 3.25
CA HIS A 430 19.13 -19.46 2.80
C HIS A 430 20.18 -19.52 3.91
N GLN A 431 19.77 -19.70 5.18
CA GLN A 431 20.71 -20.14 6.19
C GLN A 431 21.14 -21.56 5.84
N LYS A 432 22.40 -21.72 5.40
CA LYS A 432 23.09 -23.00 5.45
C LYS A 432 23.11 -23.40 6.93
N MET A 433 22.19 -24.29 7.32
CA MET A 433 22.19 -25.01 8.59
C MET A 433 23.03 -26.26 8.44
#